data_AF-A0A661HKJ9-F1
#
_entry.id   AF-A0A661HKJ9-F1
#
_cell.length_a   1.000
_cell.length_b   1.000
_cell.length_c   1.000
_cell.angle_alpha   90.00
_cell.angle_beta   90.00
_cell.angle_gamma   90.00
#
_symmetry.space_group_name_H-M   'P 1'
#
loop_
_entity.id
_entity.type
_entity.pdbx_description
1 polymer ?
#
loop_
_entity_poly.entity_id
_entity_poly.type
_entity_poly.pdbx_seq_one_letter_code
_entity_poly.pdbx_strand_id
1 'polypeptide(L)'
;ELQNVVVLLKRGRNAIVKQSPKGRGIYLYGCASSLKEGRRYDLLVQAIKTYKGLKEVISAYKLKDKGKVDTKAYMMDASMLEDLGQNEVIVNLRGLYKNRHLWVGSRKIPLYFKNKKLRPKDGSKLKIHYAHLGYYKHLQLVIYSKKDFSVEE
;
A
#
# COMPACT_ATOMS: atom_id res chain seq x y z
N GLU A 1 2.96 8.87 -20.59
CA GLU A 1 3.79 9.15 -19.39
C GLU A 1 2.91 9.27 -18.16
N LEU A 2 3.45 9.04 -16.97
CA LEU A 2 2.81 9.36 -15.69
C LEU A 2 3.58 10.50 -15.02
N GLN A 3 2.97 11.68 -14.99
CA GLN A 3 3.58 12.88 -14.45
C GLN A 3 3.19 13.11 -12.99
N ASN A 4 4.09 13.73 -12.23
CA ASN A 4 3.89 14.15 -10.84
C ASN A 4 3.49 13.01 -9.88
N VAL A 5 3.90 11.77 -10.15
CA VAL A 5 3.58 10.64 -9.29
C VAL A 5 4.35 10.70 -7.98
N VAL A 6 3.63 10.59 -6.87
CA VAL A 6 4.17 10.55 -5.52
C VAL A 6 4.26 9.10 -5.06
N VAL A 7 5.44 8.71 -4.56
CA VAL A 7 5.67 7.36 -4.03
C VAL A 7 5.23 7.28 -2.57
N LEU A 8 4.17 6.53 -2.30
CA LEU A 8 3.55 6.42 -0.98
C LEU A 8 4.14 5.27 -0.17
N LEU A 9 4.27 4.11 -0.80
CA LEU A 9 4.77 2.90 -0.17
C LEU A 9 5.71 2.19 -1.13
N LYS A 10 6.92 1.82 -0.69
CA LYS A 10 7.90 1.06 -1.45
C LYS A 10 8.38 -0.14 -0.67
N ARG A 11 8.24 -1.33 -1.22
CA ARG A 11 8.68 -2.59 -0.60
C ARG A 11 9.46 -3.39 -1.64
N GLY A 12 10.78 -3.46 -1.47
CA GLY A 12 11.67 -4.04 -2.47
C GLY A 12 11.59 -3.28 -3.81
N ARG A 13 11.32 -4.01 -4.90
CA ARG A 13 11.15 -3.44 -6.25
C ARG A 13 9.71 -3.04 -6.58
N ASN A 14 8.80 -3.11 -5.61
CA ASN A 14 7.39 -2.74 -5.78
C ASN A 14 7.10 -1.39 -5.12
N ALA A 15 6.13 -0.65 -5.65
CA ALA A 15 5.64 0.56 -5.03
C ALA A 15 4.16 0.83 -5.29
N ILE A 16 3.55 1.62 -4.40
CA ILE A 16 2.26 2.27 -4.62
C ILE A 16 2.53 3.75 -4.86
N VAL A 17 1.97 4.29 -5.95
CA VAL A 17 2.11 5.68 -6.33
C VAL A 17 0.76 6.34 -6.64
N LYS A 18 0.66 7.66 -6.47
CA LYS A 18 -0.53 8.45 -6.84
C LYS A 18 -0.15 9.76 -7.53
N GLN A 19 -0.96 10.22 -8.48
CA GLN A 19 -0.77 11.53 -9.12
C GLN A 19 -1.44 12.68 -8.33
N SER A 20 -2.47 12.38 -7.53
CA SER A 20 -3.17 13.35 -6.68
C SER A 20 -3.73 12.69 -5.41
N PRO A 21 -4.01 13.45 -4.35
CA PRO A 21 -4.65 12.96 -3.11
C PRO A 21 -5.90 12.10 -3.34
N LYS A 22 -6.82 12.61 -4.16
CA LYS A 22 -8.11 11.95 -4.50
C LYS A 22 -8.02 11.03 -5.73
N GLY A 23 -6.85 10.95 -6.36
CA GLY A 23 -6.64 10.07 -7.52
C GLY A 23 -6.67 8.60 -7.12
N ARG A 24 -6.59 7.69 -8.10
CA ARG A 24 -6.44 6.26 -7.82
C ARG A 24 -4.98 5.89 -7.57
N GLY A 25 -4.77 4.98 -6.63
CA GLY A 25 -3.49 4.28 -6.45
C GLY A 25 -3.08 3.46 -7.68
N ILE A 26 -1.80 3.53 -8.03
CA ILE A 26 -1.17 2.74 -9.10
C ILE A 26 -0.12 1.83 -8.46
N TYR A 27 -0.25 0.53 -8.69
CA TYR A 27 0.74 -0.43 -8.25
C TYR A 27 1.83 -0.63 -9.32
N LEU A 28 3.07 -0.38 -8.92
CA LEU A 28 4.28 -0.66 -9.69
C LEU A 28 4.82 -2.02 -9.23
N TYR A 29 4.79 -3.02 -10.12
CA TYR A 29 5.24 -4.38 -9.84
C TYR A 29 6.62 -4.63 -10.45
N GLY A 30 7.64 -4.78 -9.61
CA GLY A 30 9.00 -5.14 -10.01
C GLY A 30 9.82 -4.02 -10.68
N CYS A 31 9.23 -2.85 -10.95
CA CYS A 31 9.86 -1.76 -11.71
C CYS A 31 10.15 -0.49 -10.88
N ALA A 32 10.12 -0.55 -9.55
CA ALA A 32 10.29 0.63 -8.68
C ALA A 32 11.67 0.72 -8.01
N SER A 33 12.69 -0.03 -8.47
CA SER A 33 13.99 -0.17 -7.79
C SER A 33 14.68 1.17 -7.47
N SER A 34 14.65 2.13 -8.40
CA SER A 34 15.32 3.44 -8.29
C SER A 34 14.50 4.52 -7.59
N LEU A 35 13.26 4.22 -7.20
CA LEU A 35 12.35 5.17 -6.57
C LEU A 35 12.55 5.19 -5.04
N LYS A 36 12.05 6.24 -4.38
CA LYS A 36 12.09 6.38 -2.91
C LYS A 36 10.75 6.90 -2.41
N GLU A 37 10.28 6.40 -1.27
CA GLU A 37 9.09 6.89 -0.57
C GLU A 37 9.22 8.39 -0.26
N GLY A 38 8.11 9.13 -0.28
CA GLY A 38 8.10 10.57 0.02
C GLY A 38 8.71 11.45 -1.07
N ARG A 39 8.86 10.93 -2.30
CA ARG A 39 9.37 11.69 -3.44
C ARG A 39 8.39 11.68 -4.61
N ARG A 40 8.47 12.74 -5.42
CA ARG A 40 7.68 12.94 -6.63
C ARG A 40 8.54 12.68 -7.87
N TYR A 41 7.97 12.04 -8.88
CA TYR A 41 8.65 11.73 -10.14
C TYR A 41 7.75 11.97 -11.36
N ASP A 42 8.39 12.08 -12.52
CA ASP A 42 7.76 11.73 -13.79
C ASP A 42 8.29 10.38 -14.24
N LEU A 43 7.40 9.49 -14.66
CA LEU A 43 7.73 8.13 -15.10
C LEU A 43 7.26 7.90 -16.54
N LEU A 44 8.09 7.22 -17.32
CA LEU A 44 7.68 6.65 -18.60
C LEU A 44 7.20 5.22 -18.37
N VAL A 45 5.89 5.00 -18.45
CA VAL A 45 5.30 3.66 -18.38
C VAL A 45 5.44 2.99 -19.74
N GLN A 46 6.00 1.78 -19.73
CA GLN A 46 6.30 1.00 -20.94
C GLN A 46 5.37 -0.21 -21.07
N ALA A 47 4.97 -0.81 -19.95
CA ALA A 47 4.08 -1.96 -19.96
C ALA A 47 3.16 -1.99 -18.74
N ILE A 48 1.91 -2.34 -19.01
CA ILE A 48 0.87 -2.58 -18.02
C ILE A 48 0.36 -4.00 -18.23
N LYS A 49 0.15 -4.74 -17.14
CA LYS A 49 -0.44 -6.08 -17.15
C LYS A 49 -1.72 -6.08 -16.35
N THR A 50 -2.70 -6.85 -16.81
CA THR A 50 -3.89 -7.16 -16.00
C THR A 50 -3.65 -8.45 -15.22
N TYR A 51 -3.72 -8.40 -13.90
CA TYR A 51 -3.64 -9.56 -13.01
C TYR A 51 -4.89 -9.62 -12.13
N LYS A 52 -5.75 -10.62 -12.38
CA LYS A 52 -6.99 -10.83 -11.62
C LYS A 52 -7.88 -9.57 -11.55
N GLY A 53 -8.00 -8.88 -12.68
CA GLY A 53 -8.76 -7.63 -12.82
C GLY A 53 -7.99 -6.36 -12.45
N LEU A 54 -6.78 -6.47 -11.90
CA LEU A 54 -5.96 -5.32 -11.51
C LEU A 54 -5.00 -4.94 -12.61
N LYS A 55 -4.99 -3.66 -12.98
CA LYS A 55 -3.95 -3.10 -13.85
C LYS A 55 -2.71 -2.78 -13.01
N GLU A 56 -1.62 -3.46 -13.29
CA GLU A 56 -0.32 -3.28 -12.65
C GLU A 56 0.66 -2.73 -13.69
N VAL A 57 1.44 -1.71 -13.32
CA VAL A 57 2.56 -1.25 -14.14
C VAL A 57 3.73 -2.19 -13.88
N ILE A 58 4.15 -2.92 -14.91
CA ILE A 58 5.23 -3.93 -14.79
C ILE A 58 6.57 -3.43 -15.36
N SER A 59 6.55 -2.33 -16.11
CA SER A 59 7.75 -1.67 -16.62
C SER A 59 7.55 -0.16 -16.67
N ALA A 60 8.44 0.57 -16.00
CA ALA A 60 8.48 2.02 -16.03
C ALA A 60 9.90 2.54 -15.78
N TYR A 61 10.26 3.64 -16.42
CA TYR A 61 11.54 4.33 -16.23
C TYR A 61 11.34 5.68 -15.54
N LYS A 62 12.27 6.03 -14.65
CA LYS A 62 12.31 7.36 -14.04
C LYS A 62 12.80 8.36 -15.09
N LEU A 63 11.96 9.32 -15.47
CA LEU A 63 12.32 10.43 -16.34
C LEU A 63 12.89 11.59 -15.52
N LYS A 64 12.17 12.00 -14.47
CA LYS A 64 12.54 13.15 -13.63
C LYS A 64 12.27 12.88 -12.16
N ASP A 65 13.19 13.30 -11.30
CA ASP A 65 12.97 13.41 -9.87
C ASP A 65 12.62 14.85 -9.53
N LYS A 66 11.44 15.06 -8.95
CA LYS A 66 10.88 16.38 -8.62
C LYS A 66 11.01 16.73 -7.13
N GLY A 67 11.78 15.96 -6.37
CA GLY A 67 12.10 16.26 -4.98
C GLY A 67 11.17 15.60 -3.96
N LYS A 68 11.33 16.01 -2.70
CA LYS A 68 10.56 15.51 -1.56
C LYS A 68 9.14 16.09 -1.58
N VAL A 69 8.19 15.33 -1.05
CA VAL A 69 6.79 15.73 -0.89
C VAL A 69 6.22 15.12 0.37
N ASP A 70 5.37 15.87 1.07
CA ASP A 70 4.56 15.31 2.17
C ASP A 70 3.50 14.36 1.59
N THR A 71 3.52 13.11 2.05
CA THR A 71 2.63 12.05 1.59
C THR A 71 1.35 11.95 2.40
N LYS A 72 1.21 12.67 3.52
CA LYS A 72 0.08 12.53 4.44
C LYS A 72 -1.26 12.74 3.73
N ALA A 73 -1.34 13.75 2.85
CA ALA A 73 -2.55 14.04 2.08
C ALA A 73 -2.93 12.95 1.06
N TYR A 74 -2.04 12.01 0.75
CA TYR A 74 -2.27 10.96 -0.26
C TYR A 74 -2.61 9.60 0.35
N MET A 75 -2.50 9.46 1.68
CA MET A 75 -2.70 8.21 2.40
C MET A 75 -4.05 8.24 3.12
N MET A 76 -4.61 7.05 3.33
CA MET A 76 -5.87 6.86 4.06
C MET A 76 -5.59 6.52 5.52
N ASP A 77 -6.54 6.79 6.40
CA ASP A 77 -6.52 6.35 7.79
C ASP A 77 -7.83 5.63 8.16
N ALA A 78 -7.98 5.27 9.44
CA ALA A 78 -9.13 4.53 9.94
C ALA A 78 -10.49 5.21 9.67
N SER A 79 -10.53 6.53 9.56
CA SER A 79 -11.77 7.28 9.28
C SER A 79 -12.28 7.07 7.86
N MET A 80 -11.42 6.65 6.93
CA MET A 80 -11.73 6.50 5.51
C MET A 80 -12.03 5.04 5.13
N LEU A 81 -12.31 4.17 6.10
CA LEU A 81 -12.58 2.75 5.86
C LEU A 81 -13.92 2.45 5.17
N GLU A 82 -14.73 3.46 4.85
CA GLU A 82 -16.03 3.30 4.17
C GLU A 82 -15.91 3.23 2.65
N ASP A 83 -14.92 3.90 2.08
CA ASP A 83 -14.69 3.98 0.64
C ASP A 83 -13.33 3.37 0.27
N LEU A 84 -13.24 2.04 0.44
CA LEU A 84 -11.99 1.33 0.27
C LEU A 84 -11.67 1.04 -1.20
N GLY A 85 -10.88 1.93 -1.80
CA GLY A 85 -10.28 1.74 -3.12
C GLY A 85 -9.09 0.77 -3.13
N GLN A 86 -8.93 0.00 -4.20
CA GLN A 86 -7.75 -0.84 -4.41
C GLN A 86 -6.49 0.01 -4.63
N ASN A 87 -5.32 -0.55 -4.35
CA ASN A 87 -4.01 0.09 -4.49
C ASN A 87 -3.82 1.35 -3.63
N GLU A 88 -4.58 1.49 -2.55
CA GLU A 88 -4.41 2.57 -1.59
C GLU A 88 -3.42 2.20 -0.49
N VAL A 89 -2.90 3.21 0.21
CA VAL A 89 -2.04 3.03 1.39
C VAL A 89 -2.78 3.53 2.61
N ILE A 90 -3.06 2.62 3.54
CA ILE A 90 -3.68 2.92 4.83
C ILE A 90 -2.59 3.01 5.89
N VAL A 91 -2.68 4.02 6.76
CA VAL A 91 -1.73 4.27 7.85
C VAL A 91 -2.42 4.34 9.20
N ASN A 92 -1.65 4.08 10.25
CA ASN A 92 -2.05 4.26 11.65
C ASN A 92 -3.34 3.52 12.05
N LEU A 93 -3.55 2.33 11.50
CA LEU A 93 -4.71 1.51 11.80
C LEU A 93 -4.43 0.67 13.05
N ARG A 94 -5.32 0.69 14.04
CA ARG A 94 -5.23 -0.18 15.22
C ARG A 94 -6.39 -1.16 15.26
N GLY A 95 -6.13 -2.39 15.68
CA GLY A 95 -7.18 -3.39 15.76
C GLY A 95 -6.75 -4.71 16.35
N LEU A 96 -7.72 -5.57 16.61
CA LEU A 96 -7.51 -6.93 17.09
C LEU A 96 -7.26 -7.85 15.89
N TYR A 97 -6.14 -8.56 15.87
CA TYR A 97 -5.89 -9.61 14.89
C TYR A 97 -6.55 -10.91 15.33
N LYS A 98 -7.53 -11.36 14.56
CA LYS A 98 -8.27 -12.60 14.83
C LYS A 98 -8.68 -13.28 13.54
N ASN A 99 -8.43 -14.58 13.43
CA ASN A 99 -8.80 -15.41 12.28
C ASN A 99 -8.34 -14.83 10.93
N ARG A 100 -7.09 -14.35 10.85
CA ARG A 100 -6.50 -13.69 9.66
C ARG A 100 -7.18 -12.38 9.23
N HIS A 101 -7.96 -11.78 10.12
CA HIS A 101 -8.57 -10.47 9.91
C HIS A 101 -8.04 -9.49 10.95
N LEU A 102 -8.01 -8.22 10.58
CA LEU A 102 -7.89 -7.13 11.53
C LEU A 102 -9.28 -6.59 11.82
N TRP A 103 -9.63 -6.55 13.11
CA TRP A 103 -10.89 -6.03 13.61
C TRP A 103 -10.67 -4.61 14.13
N VAL A 104 -11.35 -3.64 13.52
CA VAL A 104 -11.31 -2.22 13.85
C VAL A 104 -12.73 -1.81 14.24
N GLY A 105 -13.00 -1.76 15.55
CA GLY A 105 -14.38 -1.69 16.05
C GLY A 105 -15.19 -2.90 15.57
N SER A 106 -16.35 -2.65 14.94
CA SER A 106 -17.21 -3.69 14.36
C SER A 106 -16.77 -4.18 12.97
N ARG A 107 -15.82 -3.48 12.32
CA ARG A 107 -15.37 -3.83 10.96
C ARG A 107 -14.27 -4.86 11.01
N LYS A 108 -14.34 -5.84 10.11
CA LYS A 108 -13.25 -6.80 9.87
C LYS A 108 -12.70 -6.62 8.46
N ILE A 109 -11.38 -6.59 8.34
CA ILE A 109 -10.70 -6.50 7.05
C ILE A 109 -9.71 -7.66 6.96
N PRO A 110 -9.69 -8.45 5.87
CA PRO A 110 -8.70 -9.50 5.70
C PRO A 110 -7.27 -8.92 5.79
N LEU A 111 -6.42 -9.52 6.62
CA LEU A 111 -5.05 -9.09 6.85
C LEU A 111 -4.08 -10.17 6.36
N TYR A 112 -3.39 -9.86 5.27
CA TYR A 112 -2.46 -10.77 4.62
C TYR A 112 -1.01 -10.35 4.87
N PHE A 113 -0.26 -11.24 5.52
CA PHE A 113 1.19 -11.09 5.67
C PHE A 113 1.89 -11.78 4.50
N LYS A 114 2.63 -11.01 3.70
CA LYS A 114 3.41 -11.54 2.57
C LYS A 114 4.48 -12.53 3.05
N ASN A 115 5.13 -12.22 4.17
CA ASN A 115 5.95 -13.18 4.91
C ASN A 115 5.11 -13.82 6.02
N LYS A 116 4.76 -15.10 5.86
CA LYS A 116 3.93 -15.85 6.83
C LYS A 116 4.58 -15.98 8.21
N LYS A 117 5.92 -15.90 8.31
CA LYS A 117 6.64 -15.97 9.60
C LYS A 117 6.42 -14.73 10.47
N LEU A 118 5.94 -13.63 9.89
CA LEU A 118 5.64 -12.40 10.63
C LEU A 118 4.23 -12.39 11.23
N ARG A 119 3.42 -13.43 11.02
CA ARG A 119 2.06 -13.47 11.52
C ARG A 119 2.07 -13.43 13.06
N PRO A 120 1.38 -12.46 13.68
CA PRO A 120 1.25 -12.41 15.13
C PRO A 120 0.35 -13.55 15.62
N LYS A 121 0.35 -13.78 16.94
CA LYS A 121 -0.56 -14.74 17.58
C LYS A 121 -2.00 -14.29 17.37
N ASP A 122 -2.91 -15.24 17.23
CA ASP A 122 -4.34 -14.92 17.18
C ASP A 122 -4.76 -14.26 18.50
N GLY A 123 -5.59 -13.23 18.43
CA GLY A 123 -5.97 -12.40 19.58
C GLY A 123 -5.01 -11.25 19.91
N SER A 124 -3.91 -11.07 19.17
CA SER A 124 -2.99 -9.93 19.39
C SER A 124 -3.62 -8.59 18.99
N LYS A 125 -3.40 -7.54 19.80
CA LYS A 125 -3.64 -6.16 19.38
C LYS A 125 -2.51 -5.71 18.47
N LEU A 126 -2.84 -5.13 17.32
CA LEU A 126 -1.87 -4.64 16.35
C LEU A 126 -2.03 -3.16 16.11
N LYS A 127 -0.89 -2.48 15.95
CA LYS A 127 -0.79 -1.18 15.29
C LYS A 127 -0.16 -1.37 13.93
N ILE A 128 -0.93 -1.16 12.88
CA ILE A 128 -0.47 -1.14 11.50
C ILE A 128 0.02 0.28 11.19
N HIS A 129 1.32 0.42 10.96
CA HIS A 129 1.93 1.68 10.56
C HIS A 129 1.62 1.98 9.09
N TYR A 130 1.75 0.95 8.24
CA TYR A 130 1.49 1.04 6.81
C TYR A 130 0.90 -0.28 6.32
N ALA A 131 -0.18 -0.22 5.54
CA ALA A 131 -0.68 -1.36 4.78
C ALA A 131 -1.06 -0.93 3.37
N HIS A 132 -0.74 -1.78 2.40
CA HIS A 132 -1.29 -1.66 1.06
C HIS A 132 -2.67 -2.31 1.06
N LEU A 133 -3.69 -1.59 0.59
CA LEU A 133 -4.99 -2.14 0.29
C LEU A 133 -4.98 -2.84 -1.07
N GLY A 134 -4.44 -4.06 -1.06
CA GLY A 134 -4.28 -4.88 -2.25
C GLY A 134 -5.53 -5.69 -2.57
N TYR A 135 -5.55 -6.27 -3.76
CA TYR A 135 -6.63 -7.14 -4.19
C TYR A 135 -6.07 -8.45 -4.76
N TYR A 136 -6.77 -9.55 -4.50
CA TYR A 136 -6.40 -10.85 -5.06
C TYR A 136 -7.65 -11.64 -5.47
N LYS A 137 -8.38 -12.18 -4.49
CA LYS A 137 -9.75 -12.70 -4.65
C LYS A 137 -10.78 -11.80 -3.98
N HIS A 138 -10.32 -10.98 -3.05
CA HIS A 138 -11.04 -9.97 -2.30
C HIS A 138 -10.05 -8.87 -1.93
N LEU A 139 -10.58 -7.73 -1.50
CA LEU A 139 -9.81 -6.63 -0.95
C LEU A 139 -9.19 -7.04 0.40
N GLN A 140 -7.92 -6.72 0.61
CA GLN A 140 -7.20 -7.12 1.82
C GLN A 140 -6.08 -6.14 2.15
N LEU A 141 -5.82 -5.97 3.43
CA LEU A 141 -4.62 -5.28 3.92
C LEU A 141 -3.41 -6.19 3.71
N VAL A 142 -2.39 -5.69 3.03
CA VAL A 142 -1.16 -6.42 2.74
C VAL A 142 -0.02 -5.84 3.56
N ILE A 143 0.53 -6.67 4.45
CA ILE A 143 1.72 -6.40 5.25
C ILE A 143 2.92 -7.04 4.56
N TYR A 144 3.90 -6.23 4.18
CA TYR A 144 5.08 -6.72 3.44
C TYR A 144 6.22 -7.10 4.38
N SER A 145 6.37 -6.41 5.51
CA SER A 145 7.56 -6.47 6.36
C SER A 145 7.27 -6.13 7.82
N LYS A 146 8.24 -6.38 8.70
CA LYS A 146 8.07 -6.12 10.14
C LYS A 146 7.90 -4.63 10.48
N LYS A 147 8.48 -3.72 9.69
CA LYS A 147 8.33 -2.26 9.89
C LYS A 147 6.90 -1.74 9.62
N ASP A 148 6.05 -2.57 9.01
CA ASP A 148 4.69 -2.19 8.66
C ASP A 148 3.72 -2.29 9.84
N PHE A 149 4.10 -2.98 10.92
CA PHE A 149 3.24 -3.17 12.08
C PHE A 149 4.02 -3.44 13.38
N SER A 150 3.39 -3.13 14.50
CA SER A 150 3.77 -3.53 15.85
C SER A 150 2.65 -4.35 16.50
N VAL A 151 3.04 -5.23 17.42
CA VAL A 151 2.11 -5.87 18.35
C VAL A 151 2.08 -4.97 19.58
N GLU A 152 0.89 -4.56 20.00
CA GLU A 152 0.69 -3.78 21.22
C GLU A 152 0.40 -4.76 22.38
N GLU A 153 0.85 -4.39 23.58
CA GLU A 153 0.60 -5.14 24.82
C GLU A 153 -0.87 -5.04 25.29
#